data_AF-A0A705SFW9-F1
#
_entry.id   AF-A0A705SFW9-F1
#
_cell.length_a   1.000
_cell.length_b   1.000
_cell.length_c   1.000
_cell.angle_alpha   90.00
_cell.angle_beta   90.00
_cell.angle_gamma   90.00
#
_symmetry.space_group_name_H-M   'P 1'
#
loop_
_entity.id
_entity.type
_entity.pdbx_description
1 polymer ?
#
loop_
_entity_poly.entity_id
_entity_poly.type
_entity_poly.pdbx_seq_one_letter_code
_entity_poly.pdbx_strand_id
1 'polypeptide(L)'
;MNQPPSRLRKTFCSATVATVLATASIPAAFAALNTAQIVASAVTQDCISWRVSGICYWLFCTAFGCTVKTSVKVTHFIPEAVVSTYVAPGGNPWTEMAFVSQTAGGLENVVTGALSGVTAGGA
;
A
#
# COMPACT_ATOMS: atom_id res chain seq x y z
N MET A 1 9.86 -25.96 42.27
CA MET A 1 9.89 -25.17 41.02
C MET A 1 8.67 -24.27 41.04
N ASN A 2 8.88 -22.98 41.34
CA ASN A 2 7.84 -22.07 41.80
C ASN A 2 7.03 -21.53 40.62
N GLN A 3 5.73 -21.85 40.56
CA GLN A 3 4.77 -21.18 39.70
C GLN A 3 4.57 -19.72 40.18
N PRO A 4 4.65 -18.71 39.30
CA PRO A 4 4.36 -17.34 39.69
C PRO A 4 2.86 -17.13 39.95
N PRO A 5 2.49 -16.17 40.83
CA PRO A 5 1.12 -16.00 41.31
C PRO A 5 0.16 -15.62 40.18
N SER A 6 -1.02 -16.25 40.17
CA SER A 6 -2.09 -16.13 39.16
C SER A 6 -2.58 -14.71 38.88
N ARG A 7 -2.36 -13.76 39.81
CA ARG A 7 -2.66 -12.33 39.60
C ARG A 7 -1.76 -11.68 38.55
N LEU A 8 -0.49 -12.10 38.47
CA LEU A 8 0.48 -11.58 37.51
C LEU A 8 0.13 -11.97 36.06
N ARG A 9 -0.47 -13.14 35.87
CA ARG A 9 -0.92 -13.64 34.57
C ARG A 9 -2.16 -12.88 34.04
N LYS A 10 -3.05 -12.45 34.94
CA LYS A 10 -4.25 -11.68 34.59
C LYS A 10 -3.93 -10.23 34.23
N THR A 11 -3.00 -9.59 34.94
CA THR A 11 -2.55 -8.23 34.63
C THR A 11 -1.77 -8.17 33.32
N PHE A 12 -0.93 -9.18 33.02
CA PHE A 12 -0.24 -9.25 31.73
C PHE A 12 -1.19 -9.38 30.54
N CYS A 13 -2.21 -10.24 30.60
CA CYS A 13 -3.22 -10.35 29.53
C CYS A 13 -4.01 -9.04 29.34
N SER A 14 -4.39 -8.38 30.43
CA SER A 14 -5.13 -7.12 30.35
C SER A 14 -4.29 -5.99 29.75
N ALA A 15 -3.00 -5.93 30.11
CA ALA A 15 -2.08 -4.92 29.58
C ALA A 15 -1.82 -5.12 28.08
N THR A 16 -1.66 -6.36 27.62
CA THR A 16 -1.49 -6.67 26.18
C THR A 16 -2.74 -6.37 25.36
N VAL A 17 -3.93 -6.66 25.89
CA VAL A 17 -5.19 -6.33 25.19
C VAL A 17 -5.37 -4.82 25.09
N ALA A 18 -5.07 -4.07 26.16
CA ALA A 18 -5.16 -2.62 26.16
C ALA A 18 -4.16 -1.95 25.19
N THR A 19 -2.95 -2.50 25.04
CA THR A 19 -1.97 -1.97 24.08
C THR A 19 -2.37 -2.24 22.64
N VAL A 20 -2.89 -3.43 22.32
CA VAL A 20 -3.40 -3.75 20.97
C VAL A 20 -4.59 -2.84 20.60
N LEU A 21 -5.51 -2.60 21.53
CA LEU A 21 -6.65 -1.71 21.31
C LEU A 21 -6.23 -0.25 21.08
N ALA A 22 -5.22 0.23 21.82
CA ALA A 22 -4.69 1.58 21.68
C ALA A 22 -4.00 1.81 20.32
N THR A 23 -3.33 0.80 19.75
CA THR A 23 -2.73 0.89 18.42
C THR A 23 -3.76 0.84 17.28
N ALA A 24 -4.92 0.21 17.50
CA ALA A 24 -5.99 0.14 16.51
C ALA A 24 -6.78 1.46 16.37
N SER A 25 -6.73 2.32 17.39
CA SER A 25 -7.42 3.60 17.43
C SER A 25 -6.60 4.78 16.94
N ILE A 26 -5.37 4.57 16.46
CA ILE A 26 -4.62 5.64 15.79
C ILE A 26 -5.37 5.90 14.48
N PRO A 27 -6.00 7.08 14.27
CA PRO A 27 -6.52 7.42 12.96
C PRO A 27 -5.34 7.26 12.01
N ALA A 28 -5.48 6.42 10.98
CA ALA A 28 -4.54 6.42 9.88
C ALA A 28 -4.50 7.88 9.43
N ALA A 29 -3.40 8.57 9.74
CA ALA A 29 -3.24 9.94 9.29
C ALA A 29 -3.54 9.87 7.79
N PHE A 30 -4.45 10.71 7.31
CA PHE A 30 -4.56 11.01 5.89
C PHE A 30 -3.24 11.68 5.52
N ALA A 31 -2.18 10.88 5.46
CA ALA A 31 -0.88 11.31 5.05
C ALA A 31 -1.07 11.64 3.59
N ALA A 32 -1.03 12.93 3.30
CA ALA A 32 -0.82 13.44 1.97
C ALA A 32 0.32 12.63 1.33
N LEU A 33 -0.04 11.74 0.41
CA LEU A 33 0.90 10.93 -0.35
C LEU A 33 1.33 11.75 -1.54
N ASN A 34 2.64 11.77 -1.81
CA ASN A 34 3.15 12.34 -3.04
C ASN A 34 3.60 11.22 -3.98
N THR A 35 3.93 11.61 -5.21
CA THR A 35 4.36 10.66 -6.25
C THR A 35 5.58 9.86 -5.81
N ALA A 36 6.52 10.48 -5.09
CA ALA A 36 7.72 9.79 -4.61
C ALA A 36 7.40 8.72 -3.56
N GLN A 37 6.44 8.97 -2.65
CA GLN A 37 5.97 7.98 -1.67
C GLN A 37 5.25 6.82 -2.35
N ILE A 38 4.42 7.09 -3.36
CA ILE A 38 3.73 6.06 -4.15
C ILE A 38 4.75 5.18 -4.87
N VAL A 39 5.71 5.78 -5.58
CA VAL A 39 6.78 5.04 -6.28
C VAL A 39 7.62 4.24 -5.30
N ALA A 40 8.02 4.82 -4.17
CA ALA A 40 8.79 4.12 -3.15
C ALA A 40 8.03 2.88 -2.63
N SER A 41 6.72 3.01 -2.38
CA SER A 41 5.88 1.89 -1.94
C SER A 41 5.73 0.81 -3.02
N ALA A 42 5.64 1.20 -4.29
CA ALA A 42 5.46 0.31 -5.43
C ALA A 42 6.70 -0.53 -5.78
N VAL A 43 7.90 -0.09 -5.40
CA VAL A 43 9.17 -0.80 -5.68
C VAL A 43 9.54 -1.76 -4.54
N THR A 44 8.80 -1.75 -3.42
CA THR A 44 9.08 -2.66 -2.30
C THR A 44 8.88 -4.13 -2.71
N GLN A 45 9.74 -4.99 -2.16
CA GLN A 45 9.77 -6.42 -2.46
C GLN A 45 8.44 -7.12 -2.15
N ASP A 46 7.80 -6.68 -1.07
CA ASP A 46 6.50 -7.20 -0.64
C ASP A 46 5.38 -6.79 -1.60
N CYS A 47 5.39 -5.55 -2.10
CA CYS A 47 4.38 -5.05 -3.04
C CYS A 47 4.41 -5.80 -4.37
N ILE A 48 5.60 -5.96 -4.97
CA ILE A 48 5.75 -6.62 -6.26
C ILE A 48 5.72 -8.15 -6.16
N SER A 49 5.53 -8.71 -4.96
CA SER A 49 5.57 -10.15 -4.66
C SER A 49 6.78 -10.84 -5.30
N TRP A 50 7.95 -10.20 -5.13
CA TRP A 50 9.17 -10.67 -5.77
C TRP A 50 9.53 -12.05 -5.25
N ARG A 51 9.77 -12.98 -6.17
CA ARG A 51 10.21 -14.33 -5.82
C ARG A 51 11.13 -14.89 -6.88
N VAL A 52 12.09 -15.69 -6.41
CA VAL A 52 12.88 -16.55 -7.28
C VAL A 52 12.00 -17.72 -7.69
N SER A 53 11.62 -17.75 -8.96
CA SER A 53 10.82 -18.85 -9.53
C SER A 53 11.67 -20.01 -10.02
N GLY A 54 12.98 -19.82 -10.17
CA GLY A 54 13.90 -20.90 -10.52
C GLY A 54 15.26 -20.41 -11.00
N ILE A 55 15.97 -21.30 -11.68
CA ILE A 55 17.28 -21.04 -12.28
C ILE A 55 17.26 -21.46 -13.74
N CYS A 56 17.94 -20.69 -14.58
CA CYS A 56 18.09 -20.95 -16.00
C CYS A 56 19.56 -21.23 -16.29
N TYR A 57 19.83 -22.36 -16.92
CA TYR A 57 21.16 -22.67 -17.45
C TYR A 57 21.24 -22.23 -18.90
N TRP A 58 22.34 -21.58 -19.27
CA TRP A 58 22.61 -21.20 -20.65
C TRP A 58 24.09 -21.41 -20.98
N LEU A 59 24.40 -21.69 -22.24
CA LEU A 59 25.77 -21.87 -22.70
C LEU A 59 26.32 -20.54 -23.17
N PHE A 60 27.42 -20.10 -22.56
CA PHE A 60 28.21 -18.97 -23.03
C PHE A 60 29.46 -19.51 -23.73
N CYS A 61 29.58 -19.28 -25.04
CA CYS A 61 30.70 -19.73 -25.85
C CYS A 61 31.60 -18.57 -26.26
N THR A 62 32.90 -18.80 -26.21
CA THR A 62 33.95 -17.92 -26.71
C THR A 62 34.85 -18.70 -27.68
N ALA A 63 35.78 -18.03 -28.36
CA ALA A 63 36.72 -18.70 -29.28
C ALA A 63 37.60 -19.77 -28.60
N PHE A 64 37.74 -19.74 -27.27
CA PHE A 64 38.57 -20.66 -26.49
C PHE A 64 37.76 -21.79 -25.83
N GLY A 65 36.44 -21.80 -25.99
CA GLY A 65 35.56 -22.83 -25.42
C GLY A 65 34.23 -22.29 -24.90
N CYS A 66 33.38 -23.21 -24.46
CA CYS A 66 32.05 -22.94 -23.92
C CYS A 66 31.98 -23.22 -22.42
N THR A 67 31.16 -22.44 -21.70
CA THR A 67 30.92 -22.63 -20.27
C THR A 67 29.43 -22.50 -19.99
N VAL A 68 28.88 -23.39 -19.15
CA VAL A 68 27.50 -23.25 -18.66
C VAL A 68 27.46 -22.13 -17.64
N LYS A 69 26.60 -21.15 -17.89
CA LYS A 69 26.28 -20.04 -17.00
C LYS A 69 24.90 -20.26 -16.40
N THR A 70 24.76 -19.86 -15.15
CA THR A 70 23.50 -19.97 -14.40
C THR A 70 22.97 -18.57 -14.13
N SER A 71 21.72 -18.32 -14.51
CA SER A 71 21.00 -17.08 -14.24
C SER A 71 19.79 -17.38 -13.35
N VAL A 72 19.41 -16.43 -12.50
CA VAL A 72 18.22 -16.57 -11.65
C VAL A 72 16.98 -16.14 -12.44
N LYS A 73 15.93 -16.98 -12.42
CA LYS A 73 14.62 -16.62 -12.96
C LYS A 73 13.79 -16.00 -11.85
N VAL A 74 13.49 -14.72 -12.01
CA VAL A 74 12.65 -13.95 -11.08
C VAL A 74 11.25 -13.80 -11.66
N THR A 75 10.24 -13.85 -10.81
CA THR A 75 8.88 -13.39 -11.13
C THR A 75 8.50 -12.28 -10.17
N HIS A 76 8.02 -11.18 -10.71
CA HIS A 76 7.47 -10.04 -9.97
C HIS A 76 6.26 -9.49 -10.75
N PHE A 77 5.46 -8.67 -10.09
CA PHE A 77 4.42 -7.86 -10.72
C PHE A 77 4.87 -6.39 -10.75
N ILE A 78 4.63 -5.69 -11.86
CA ILE A 78 4.88 -4.24 -11.93
C ILE A 78 3.53 -3.54 -11.86
N PRO A 79 3.30 -2.67 -10.86
CA PRO A 79 2.09 -1.85 -10.82
C PRO A 79 2.20 -0.74 -11.87
N GLU A 80 1.38 -0.81 -12.92
CA GLU A 80 1.31 0.19 -14.00
C GLU A 80 0.24 1.28 -13.75
N ALA A 81 -0.59 1.12 -12.72
CA ALA A 81 -1.71 2.01 -12.43
C ALA A 81 -1.89 2.24 -10.94
N VAL A 82 -2.30 3.46 -10.59
CA VAL A 82 -2.63 3.88 -9.22
C VAL A 82 -4.12 4.21 -9.18
N VAL A 83 -4.86 3.55 -8.31
CA VAL A 83 -6.29 3.80 -8.09
C VAL A 83 -6.45 4.51 -6.74
N SER A 84 -7.09 5.67 -6.75
CA SER A 84 -7.37 6.45 -5.53
C SER A 84 -8.88 6.55 -5.32
N THR A 85 -9.35 6.14 -4.14
CA THR A 85 -10.73 6.30 -3.71
C THR A 85 -10.82 7.43 -2.69
N TYR A 86 -11.67 8.41 -2.96
CA TYR A 86 -11.86 9.57 -2.11
C TYR A 86 -13.34 9.95 -2.09
N VAL A 87 -13.73 10.62 -1.01
CA VAL A 87 -15.13 10.85 -0.66
C VAL A 87 -15.63 12.20 -1.16
N ALA A 88 -14.76 13.20 -1.24
CA ALA A 88 -15.11 14.55 -1.68
C ALA A 88 -14.18 15.03 -2.82
N PRO A 89 -14.66 15.94 -3.69
CA PRO A 89 -13.80 16.59 -4.68
C PRO A 89 -12.61 17.27 -4.00
N GLY A 90 -11.40 16.98 -4.47
CA GLY A 90 -10.16 17.46 -3.85
C GLY A 90 -9.71 16.69 -2.62
N GLY A 91 -10.49 15.70 -2.17
CA GLY A 91 -10.14 14.80 -1.07
C GLY A 91 -9.22 13.65 -1.47
N ASN A 92 -8.60 13.70 -2.67
CA ASN A 92 -7.62 12.69 -3.06
C ASN A 92 -6.36 12.81 -2.19
N PRO A 93 -5.95 11.74 -1.47
CA PRO A 93 -4.75 11.77 -0.64
C PRO A 93 -3.47 11.95 -1.46
N TRP A 94 -3.49 11.66 -2.76
CA TRP A 94 -2.38 11.97 -3.67
C TRP A 94 -2.37 13.47 -3.98
N THR A 95 -1.42 14.19 -3.38
CA THR A 95 -1.38 15.67 -3.37
C THR A 95 -1.40 16.28 -4.75
N GLU A 96 -0.64 15.72 -5.69
CA GLU A 96 -0.53 16.21 -7.06
C GLU A 96 -1.84 15.99 -7.85
N MET A 97 -2.69 15.05 -7.41
CA MET A 97 -3.94 14.67 -8.07
C MET A 97 -5.17 15.24 -7.35
N ALA A 98 -4.98 15.92 -6.22
CA ALA A 98 -6.05 16.61 -5.51
C ALA A 98 -6.71 17.68 -6.41
N PHE A 99 -5.93 18.43 -7.19
CA PHE A 99 -6.50 19.39 -8.14
C PHE A 99 -7.36 18.73 -9.23
N VAL A 100 -6.90 17.60 -9.77
CA VAL A 100 -7.65 16.84 -10.77
C VAL A 100 -8.94 16.28 -10.16
N SER A 101 -8.88 15.79 -8.93
CA SER A 101 -10.05 15.30 -8.17
C SER A 101 -11.10 16.39 -7.92
N GLN A 102 -10.71 17.66 -7.79
CA GLN A 102 -11.68 18.77 -7.65
C GLN A 102 -12.51 18.97 -8.91
N THR A 103 -11.92 18.72 -10.08
CA THR A 103 -12.53 19.02 -11.39
C THR A 103 -13.08 17.79 -12.10
N ALA A 104 -12.86 16.59 -11.56
CA ALA A 104 -13.29 15.32 -12.14
C ALA A 104 -14.81 15.09 -12.13
N GLY A 105 -15.59 15.85 -11.34
CA GLY A 105 -17.02 15.62 -11.11
C GLY A 105 -17.97 15.97 -12.27
N GLY A 106 -17.49 16.54 -13.38
CA GLY A 106 -18.34 16.93 -14.50
C GLY A 106 -19.39 18.01 -14.16
N LEU A 107 -20.15 18.46 -15.15
CA LEU A 107 -21.24 19.43 -14.95
C LEU A 107 -22.42 18.78 -14.22
N GLU A 108 -22.63 17.47 -14.39
CA GLU A 108 -23.71 16.73 -13.74
C GLU A 108 -23.61 16.73 -12.21
N ASN A 109 -22.41 16.62 -11.61
CA ASN A 109 -22.30 16.74 -10.14
C ASN A 109 -22.58 18.16 -9.67
N VAL A 110 -22.26 19.18 -10.46
CA VAL A 110 -22.55 20.57 -10.11
C VAL A 110 -24.05 20.83 -10.14
N VAL A 111 -24.73 20.39 -11.20
CA VAL A 111 -26.20 20.51 -11.32
C VAL A 111 -26.89 19.67 -10.25
N THR A 112 -26.45 18.43 -10.03
CA THR A 112 -27.01 17.56 -8.99
C THR A 112 -26.79 18.17 -7.62
N GLY A 113 -25.60 18.70 -7.32
CA GLY A 113 -25.33 19.38 -6.04
C GLY A 113 -26.18 20.63 -5.83
N ALA A 114 -26.40 21.42 -6.89
CA ALA A 114 -27.26 22.61 -6.83
C ALA A 114 -28.74 22.27 -6.62
N LEU A 115 -29.22 21.18 -7.24
CA LEU A 115 -30.64 20.79 -7.19
C LEU A 115 -30.99 19.95 -5.96
N SER A 116 -30.08 19.08 -5.52
CA SER A 116 -30.30 18.17 -4.39
C SER A 116 -29.83 18.74 -3.05
N GLY A 117 -29.01 19.80 -3.05
CA GLY A 117 -28.35 20.31 -1.85
C GLY A 117 -27.31 19.34 -1.27
N VAL A 118 -27.07 18.20 -1.92
CA VAL A 118 -26.06 17.22 -1.54
C VAL A 118 -24.81 17.51 -2.35
N THR A 119 -23.81 18.12 -1.72
CA THR A 119 -22.46 18.12 -2.29
C THR A 119 -21.98 16.67 -2.35
N ALA A 120 -21.37 16.27 -3.46
CA ALA A 120 -20.76 14.94 -3.62
C ALA A 120 -19.52 14.73 -2.72
N GLY A 121 -19.51 15.31 -1.52
CA GLY A 121 -18.57 15.07 -0.44
C GLY A 121 -19.28 14.32 0.67
N GLY A 122 -19.01 13.03 0.79
CA GLY A 122 -19.41 12.28 1.98
C GLY A 122 -18.71 12.79 3.25
N ALA A 123 -19.40 12.58 4.38
CA ALA A 123 -19.01 13.01 5.71
C ALA A 123 -17.79 12.28 6.28
#